data_AF-A0A7K0YTW1-F1
#
_entry.id   AF-A0A7K0YTW1-F1
#
_cell.length_a   1.000
_cell.length_b   1.000
_cell.length_c   1.000
_cell.angle_alpha   90.00
_cell.angle_beta   90.00
_cell.angle_gamma   90.00
#
_symmetry.space_group_name_H-M   'P 1'
#
loop_
_entity.id
_entity.type
_entity.pdbx_description
1 polymer ?
#
loop_
_entity_poly.entity_id
_entity_poly.type
_entity_poly.pdbx_seq_one_letter_code
_entity_poly.pdbx_strand_id
1 'polypeptide(L)'
;KVVMQVKGDTSVLSIAAASILAKVTRDRLMRQLAVDYPLWSLDTNKGYPCHWHRTALQGYGPSAIHRRSWAFMDNFVPWSGVPRIDRFDAPTLF
;
A
#
# COMPACT_ATOMS: atom_id res chain seq x y z
N LYS A 1 -1.91 2.10 -31.97
CA LYS A 1 -2.57 0.89 -31.41
C LYS A 1 -2.11 0.74 -29.96
N VAL A 2 -3.02 0.55 -29.01
CA VAL A 2 -2.68 0.30 -27.61
C VAL A 2 -2.51 -1.22 -27.42
N VAL A 3 -1.44 -1.63 -26.75
CA VAL A 3 -1.12 -3.04 -26.49
C VAL A 3 -0.69 -3.21 -25.04
N MET A 4 -1.03 -4.35 -24.45
CA MET A 4 -0.56 -4.74 -23.11
C MET A 4 0.71 -5.57 -23.27
N GLN A 5 1.75 -5.25 -22.48
CA GLN A 5 3.05 -5.93 -22.53
C GLN A 5 3.42 -6.47 -21.14
N VAL A 6 3.57 -7.79 -21.02
CA VAL A 6 4.06 -8.43 -19.79
C VAL A 6 5.54 -8.10 -19.61
N LYS A 7 5.93 -7.64 -18.40
CA LYS A 7 7.30 -7.18 -18.08
C LYS A 7 7.80 -6.09 -19.05
N GLY A 8 6.92 -5.20 -19.46
CA GLY A 8 7.27 -4.10 -20.37
C GLY A 8 8.33 -3.15 -19.79
N ASP A 9 8.43 -3.06 -18.47
CA ASP A 9 9.43 -2.26 -17.76
C ASP A 9 10.88 -2.74 -17.99
N THR A 10 11.10 -3.98 -18.41
CA THR A 10 12.45 -4.49 -18.72
C THR A 10 12.82 -4.36 -20.20
N SER A 11 11.84 -4.12 -21.08
CA SER A 11 12.00 -4.24 -22.54
C SER A 11 11.56 -3.00 -23.31
N VAL A 12 10.80 -2.09 -22.70
CA VAL A 12 10.25 -0.88 -23.33
C VAL A 12 10.65 0.35 -22.50
N LEU A 13 11.44 1.24 -23.11
CA LEU A 13 12.01 2.41 -22.43
C LEU A 13 10.95 3.32 -21.79
N SER A 14 9.84 3.57 -22.47
CA SER A 14 8.77 4.43 -21.94
C SER A 14 8.06 3.81 -20.74
N ILE A 15 7.86 2.49 -20.72
CA ILE A 15 7.28 1.76 -19.58
C ILE A 15 8.27 1.75 -18.40
N ALA A 16 9.56 1.56 -18.67
CA ALA A 16 10.61 1.64 -17.66
C ALA A 16 10.68 3.04 -17.01
N ALA A 17 10.64 4.10 -17.81
CA ALA A 17 10.63 5.48 -17.30
C ALA A 17 9.37 5.74 -16.44
N ALA A 18 8.20 5.29 -16.90
CA ALA A 18 6.96 5.43 -16.15
C ALA A 18 6.98 4.67 -14.81
N SER A 19 7.54 3.44 -14.77
CA SER A 19 7.62 2.65 -13.54
C SER A 19 8.54 3.29 -12.50
N ILE A 20 9.66 3.88 -12.93
CA ILE A 20 10.58 4.64 -12.06
C ILE A 20 9.86 5.86 -11.47
N LEU A 21 9.18 6.67 -12.30
CA LEU A 21 8.44 7.84 -11.83
C LEU A 21 7.37 7.45 -10.82
N ALA A 22 6.60 6.40 -11.11
CA ALA A 22 5.58 5.88 -10.20
C ALA A 22 6.18 5.45 -8.85
N LYS A 23 7.25 4.65 -8.86
CA LYS A 23 7.91 4.14 -7.65
C LYS A 23 8.49 5.27 -6.81
N VAL A 24 9.27 6.15 -7.41
CA VAL A 24 9.93 7.25 -6.69
C VAL A 24 8.90 8.20 -6.08
N THR A 25 7.84 8.51 -6.81
CA THR A 25 6.74 9.36 -6.31
C THR A 25 6.01 8.69 -5.14
N ARG A 26 5.64 7.42 -5.29
CA ARG A 26 4.97 6.64 -4.24
C ARG A 26 5.82 6.56 -2.97
N ASP A 27 7.13 6.35 -3.12
CA ASP A 27 8.02 6.20 -1.98
C ASP A 27 8.22 7.51 -1.21
N ARG A 28 8.22 8.66 -1.92
CA ARG A 28 8.23 9.98 -1.29
C ARG A 28 6.95 10.24 -0.51
N LEU A 29 5.79 9.95 -1.12
CA LEU A 29 4.49 10.08 -0.45
C LEU A 29 4.44 9.24 0.84
N MET A 30 4.94 8.00 0.83
CA MET A 30 4.95 7.17 2.04
C MET A 30 5.89 7.68 3.14
N ARG A 31 6.99 8.33 2.78
CA ARG A 31 7.85 8.99 3.79
C ARG A 31 7.15 10.21 4.40
N GLN A 32 6.41 10.98 3.60
CA GLN A 32 5.64 12.11 4.10
C GLN A 32 4.53 11.64 5.05
N LEU A 33 3.75 10.64 4.63
CA LEU A 33 2.69 10.07 5.46
C LEU A 33 3.22 9.39 6.73
N ALA A 34 4.48 8.95 6.77
CA ALA A 34 5.05 8.38 7.99
C ALA A 34 5.14 9.39 9.14
N VAL A 35 5.15 10.69 8.85
CA VAL A 35 5.12 11.75 9.87
C VAL A 35 3.77 11.76 10.58
N ASP A 36 2.67 11.66 9.82
CA ASP A 36 1.31 11.67 10.35
C ASP A 36 0.88 10.28 10.89
N TYR A 37 1.49 9.21 10.38
CA TYR A 37 1.21 7.81 10.73
C TYR A 37 2.48 7.06 11.19
N PRO A 38 3.09 7.46 12.32
CA PRO A 38 4.43 6.99 12.72
C PRO A 38 4.47 5.50 13.13
N LEU A 39 3.35 4.94 13.55
CA LEU A 39 3.30 3.60 14.16
C LEU A 39 3.53 2.44 13.20
N TRP A 40 3.33 2.65 11.89
CA TRP A 40 3.41 1.58 10.88
C TRP A 40 4.68 1.60 10.04
N SER A 41 5.69 2.41 10.38
CA SER A 41 7.00 2.48 9.70
C SER A 41 6.90 2.65 8.17
N LEU A 42 6.01 3.53 7.71
CA LEU A 42 5.70 3.72 6.29
C LEU A 42 6.87 4.28 5.48
N ASP A 43 7.79 4.98 6.16
CA ASP A 43 9.04 5.51 5.63
C ASP A 43 10.02 4.42 5.18
N THR A 44 9.93 3.22 5.76
CA THR A 44 10.76 2.06 5.40
C THR A 44 9.98 1.07 4.54
N ASN A 45 8.80 0.64 4.99
CA ASN A 45 8.07 -0.45 4.36
C ASN A 45 7.08 -0.05 3.27
N LYS A 46 6.81 1.26 3.09
CA LYS A 46 5.92 1.77 2.03
C LYS A 46 4.49 1.21 2.05
N GLY A 47 4.04 0.70 3.20
CA GLY A 47 2.73 0.06 3.37
C GLY A 47 2.70 -1.42 3.00
N TYR A 48 3.82 -2.04 2.64
CA TYR A 48 3.88 -3.50 2.50
C TYR A 48 3.81 -4.16 3.88
N PRO A 49 3.14 -5.33 4.02
CA PRO A 49 2.94 -6.00 5.29
C PRO A 49 4.22 -6.72 5.76
N CYS A 50 5.30 -5.98 5.98
CA CYS A 50 6.54 -6.49 6.59
C CYS A 50 6.33 -6.77 8.09
N HIS A 51 7.32 -7.38 8.75
CA HIS A 51 7.23 -7.73 10.17
C HIS A 51 6.73 -6.56 11.04
N TRP A 52 7.41 -5.41 10.99
CA TRP A 52 7.03 -4.21 11.74
C TRP A 52 5.63 -3.70 11.41
N HIS A 53 5.26 -3.70 10.13
CA HIS A 53 3.93 -3.25 9.70
C HIS A 53 2.82 -4.15 10.25
N ARG A 54 3.04 -5.47 10.24
CA ARG A 54 2.08 -6.44 10.78
C ARG A 54 1.97 -6.32 12.29
N THR A 55 3.09 -6.19 12.99
CA THR A 55 3.09 -5.95 14.44
C THR A 55 2.31 -4.69 14.80
N ALA A 56 2.50 -3.61 14.04
CA ALA A 56 1.74 -2.38 14.23
C ALA A 56 0.24 -2.55 13.95
N LEU A 57 -0.13 -3.27 12.88
CA LEU A 57 -1.54 -3.61 12.59
C LEU A 57 -2.19 -4.44 13.71
N GLN A 58 -1.45 -5.37 14.30
CA GLN A 58 -1.91 -6.18 15.42
C GLN A 58 -2.05 -5.36 16.70
N GLY A 59 -1.09 -4.48 16.99
CA GLY A 59 -1.02 -3.70 18.24
C GLY A 59 -1.84 -2.41 18.26
N TYR A 60 -2.01 -1.75 17.12
CA TYR A 60 -2.69 -0.44 17.02
C TYR A 60 -3.87 -0.42 16.04
N GLY A 61 -4.07 -1.49 15.28
CA GLY A 61 -5.07 -1.53 14.21
C GLY A 61 -4.62 -0.83 12.93
N PRO A 62 -5.49 -0.76 11.91
CA PRO A 62 -5.25 -0.01 10.68
C PRO A 62 -5.39 1.50 10.92
N SER A 63 -4.63 2.29 10.18
CA SER A 63 -4.82 3.74 10.07
C SER A 63 -5.87 4.09 8.99
N ALA A 64 -6.19 5.38 8.87
CA ALA A 64 -7.08 5.90 7.83
C ALA A 64 -6.59 5.63 6.40
N ILE A 65 -5.28 5.47 6.18
CA ILE A 65 -4.69 5.24 4.86
C ILE A 65 -4.49 3.76 4.52
N HIS A 66 -4.84 2.85 5.43
CA HIS A 66 -4.78 1.41 5.16
C HIS A 66 -5.93 0.98 4.27
N ARG A 67 -5.61 0.14 3.29
CA ARG A 67 -6.60 -0.43 2.37
C ARG A 67 -7.36 -1.55 3.06
N ARG A 68 -8.51 -1.20 3.61
CA ARG A 68 -9.38 -2.13 4.35
C ARG A 68 -10.01 -3.23 3.49
N SER A 69 -9.86 -3.23 2.17
CA SER A 69 -10.32 -4.30 1.29
C SER A 69 -9.28 -5.39 1.01
N TRP A 70 -8.06 -5.23 1.50
CA TRP A 70 -6.97 -6.18 1.27
C TRP A 70 -7.03 -7.37 2.23
N ALA A 71 -6.57 -8.53 1.76
CA ALA A 71 -6.59 -9.78 2.53
C ALA A 71 -5.74 -9.74 3.82
N PHE A 72 -4.81 -8.80 3.96
CA PHE A 72 -4.02 -8.68 5.20
C PHE A 72 -4.87 -8.19 6.38
N MET A 73 -6.02 -7.56 6.12
CA MET A 73 -6.99 -7.17 7.15
C MET A 73 -7.51 -8.41 7.90
N ASP A 74 -7.80 -9.49 7.18
CA ASP A 74 -8.30 -10.72 7.78
C ASP A 74 -7.21 -11.42 8.61
N ASN A 75 -5.95 -11.28 8.22
CA ASN A 75 -4.84 -12.06 8.77
C ASN A 75 -4.09 -11.38 9.92
N PHE A 76 -4.00 -10.05 9.94
CA PHE A 76 -3.16 -9.31 10.90
C PHE A 76 -3.90 -8.26 11.71
N VAL A 77 -5.20 -8.06 11.48
CA VAL A 77 -6.00 -7.07 12.21
C VAL A 77 -7.02 -7.82 13.09
N PRO A 78 -6.68 -8.15 14.36
CA PRO A 78 -7.57 -8.91 15.24
C PRO A 78 -8.72 -8.05 15.83
N TRP A 79 -8.98 -6.88 15.27
CA TRP A 79 -9.87 -5.88 15.84
C TRP A 79 -11.29 -6.08 15.32
N SER A 80 -12.18 -6.63 16.16
CA SER A 80 -13.58 -6.90 15.82
C SER A 80 -14.36 -5.66 15.37
N GLY A 81 -13.97 -4.47 15.84
CA GLY A 81 -14.58 -3.19 15.46
C GLY A 81 -14.13 -2.62 14.10
N VAL A 82 -13.14 -3.25 13.43
CA VAL A 82 -12.59 -2.73 12.17
C VAL A 82 -12.56 -3.84 11.11
N PRO A 83 -13.73 -4.27 10.60
CA PRO A 83 -13.79 -5.35 9.62
C PRO A 83 -13.16 -4.95 8.29
N ARG A 84 -12.77 -5.97 7.52
CA ARG A 84 -12.47 -5.81 6.11
C ARG A 84 -13.71 -5.29 5.38
N ILE A 85 -13.52 -4.33 4.48
CA ILE A 85 -14.58 -3.79 3.63
C ILE A 85 -14.54 -4.52 2.29
N ASP A 86 -15.69 -4.82 1.70
CA ASP A 86 -15.71 -5.37 0.35
C ASP A 86 -15.02 -4.42 -0.64
N ARG A 87 -14.39 -4.97 -1.69
CA ARG A 87 -13.70 -4.14 -2.68
C ARG A 87 -14.66 -3.20 -3.41
N PHE A 88 -15.91 -3.60 -3.61
CA PHE A 88 -16.95 -2.77 -4.24
C PHE A 88 -17.41 -1.61 -3.35
N ASP A 89 -17.26 -1.75 -2.03
CA ASP A 89 -17.66 -0.74 -1.04
C ASP A 89 -16.48 0.15 -0.58
N ALA A 90 -15.25 -0.18 -1.01
CA ALA A 90 -14.08 0.59 -0.63
C ALA A 90 -14.04 1.93 -1.38
N PRO A 91 -13.74 3.07 -0.70
CA PRO A 91 -13.57 4.33 -1.40
C PRO A 91 -12.44 4.20 -2.43
N THR A 92 -12.72 4.60 -3.67
CA THR A 92 -11.72 4.63 -4.74
C THR A 92 -10.72 5.75 -4.47
N LEU A 93 -9.74 5.49 -3.60
CA LEU A 93 -8.53 6.28 -3.56
C LEU A 93 -7.57 5.67 -4.59
N PHE A 94 -7.72 6.23 -5.80
CA PHE A 94 -7.33 5.77 -7.13
C PHE A 94 -8.25 4.70 -7.73
#